data_AF-A0A4Y8WID6-F1
#
_entry.id   AF-A0A4Y8WID6-F1
#
_cell.length_a   1.000
_cell.length_b   1.000
_cell.length_c   1.000
_cell.angle_alpha   90.00
_cell.angle_beta   90.00
_cell.angle_gamma   90.00
#
_symmetry.space_group_name_H-M   'P 1'
#
loop_
_entity.id
_entity.type
_entity.pdbx_description
1 polymer ?
#
loop_
_entity_poly.entity_id
_entity_poly.type
_entity_poly.pdbx_seq_one_letter_code
_entity_poly.pdbx_strand_id
1 'polypeptide(L)'
;MTLATKNKLIKALERLLEGKPENQTLRKKAREGKLKINNSSVEKEAGLSVGALRRHEDVRVMIKTKSLEDRVAQGDSSQTPIDVLQSEIKQLKLDKAQANRKKKEYLDLARSHEQALAIQAANHIKMVQEFMEILHESEREKAMDKVVRARPDNLIKGDFR
;
A
#
# COMPACT_ATOMS: atom_id res chain seq x y z
N MET A 1 -7.74 -9.25 -33.33
CA MET A 1 -6.96 -9.93 -32.29
C MET A 1 -6.25 -11.10 -32.91
N THR A 2 -4.93 -11.24 -32.76
CA THR A 2 -4.15 -12.11 -33.64
C THR A 2 -3.65 -13.38 -32.94
N LEU A 3 -3.81 -14.53 -33.58
CA LEU A 3 -3.14 -15.79 -33.20
C LEU A 3 -1.62 -15.58 -32.97
N ALA A 4 -1.02 -14.66 -33.74
CA ALA A 4 0.36 -14.23 -33.58
C ALA A 4 0.70 -13.71 -32.18
N THR A 5 -0.16 -12.88 -31.57
CA THR A 5 0.06 -12.37 -30.20
C THR A 5 -0.02 -13.49 -29.15
N LYS A 6 -0.96 -14.43 -29.31
CA LYS A 6 -1.07 -15.59 -28.43
C LYS A 6 0.19 -16.47 -28.52
N ASN A 7 0.65 -16.77 -29.73
CA ASN A 7 1.85 -17.57 -29.95
C ASN A 7 3.12 -16.89 -29.39
N LYS A 8 3.23 -15.57 -29.50
CA LYS A 8 4.33 -14.82 -28.87
C LYS A 8 4.34 -14.97 -27.34
N LEU A 9 3.17 -14.89 -26.71
CA LEU A 9 3.04 -15.05 -25.27
C LEU A 9 3.36 -16.48 -24.80
N ILE A 10 2.95 -17.49 -25.57
CA ILE A 10 3.26 -18.90 -25.26
C ILE A 10 4.77 -19.15 -25.37
N LYS A 11 5.41 -18.71 -26.47
CA LYS A 11 6.87 -18.82 -26.63
C LYS A 11 7.64 -18.08 -25.53
N ALA A 12 7.15 -16.90 -25.13
CA ALA A 12 7.74 -16.15 -24.04
C ALA A 12 7.63 -16.92 -22.70
N LEU A 13 6.50 -17.59 -22.45
CA LEU A 13 6.31 -18.44 -21.28
C LEU A 13 7.28 -19.64 -21.29
N GLU A 14 7.42 -20.33 -22.43
CA GLU A 14 8.35 -21.45 -22.59
C GLU A 14 9.80 -21.04 -22.29
N ARG A 15 10.25 -19.90 -22.82
CA ARG A 15 11.60 -19.38 -22.54
C ARG A 15 11.84 -19.05 -21.06
N LEU A 16 10.80 -18.60 -20.36
CA LEU A 16 10.88 -18.34 -18.92
C LEU A 16 10.98 -19.64 -18.11
N LEU A 17 10.25 -20.68 -18.52
CA LEU A 17 10.31 -22.01 -17.90
C LEU A 17 11.67 -22.68 -18.13
N GLU A 18 12.24 -22.54 -19.32
CA GLU A 18 13.59 -23.03 -19.62
C GLU A 18 14.71 -22.23 -18.94
N GLY A 19 14.39 -21.12 -18.26
CA GLY A 19 15.38 -20.24 -17.63
C GLY A 19 16.24 -19.47 -18.64
N LYS A 20 15.79 -19.35 -19.90
CA LYS A 20 16.49 -18.65 -20.99
C LYS A 20 15.71 -17.40 -21.47
N PRO A 21 15.48 -16.40 -20.61
CA PRO A 21 14.83 -15.16 -21.03
C PRO A 21 15.70 -14.36 -22.00
N GLU A 22 15.07 -13.81 -23.02
CA GLU A 22 15.66 -12.91 -24.01
C GLU A 22 15.79 -11.49 -23.44
N ASN A 23 14.86 -11.08 -22.55
CA ASN A 23 14.91 -9.76 -21.93
C ASN A 23 16.08 -9.64 -20.95
N GLN A 24 16.91 -8.60 -21.12
CA GLN A 24 18.11 -8.38 -20.28
C GLN A 24 17.79 -8.30 -18.78
N THR A 25 16.66 -7.69 -18.41
CA THR A 25 16.26 -7.55 -17.00
C THR A 25 15.83 -8.87 -16.38
N LEU A 26 15.10 -9.70 -17.14
CA LEU A 26 14.68 -11.02 -16.70
C LEU A 26 15.87 -11.99 -16.68
N ARG A 27 16.82 -11.84 -17.60
CA ARG A 27 18.08 -12.60 -17.62
C ARG A 27 18.93 -12.35 -16.39
N LYS A 28 19.02 -11.10 -15.91
CA LYS A 28 19.68 -10.79 -14.63
C LYS A 28 18.98 -11.50 -13.47
N LYS A 29 17.64 -11.43 -13.41
CA LYS A 29 16.85 -12.11 -12.37
C LYS A 29 16.97 -13.64 -12.41
N ALA A 30 17.05 -14.23 -13.60
CA ALA A 30 17.27 -15.66 -13.78
C ALA A 30 18.63 -16.09 -13.23
N ARG A 31 19.70 -15.34 -13.52
CA ARG A 31 21.04 -15.61 -12.97
C ARG A 31 21.10 -15.49 -11.44
N GLU A 32 20.31 -14.59 -10.87
CA GLU A 32 20.19 -14.43 -9.42
C GLU A 32 19.27 -15.47 -8.76
N GLY A 33 18.63 -16.37 -9.53
CA GLY A 33 17.66 -17.33 -9.00
C GLY A 33 16.34 -16.71 -8.52
N LYS A 34 16.09 -15.43 -8.83
CA LYS A 34 14.92 -14.65 -8.39
C LYS A 34 13.86 -14.48 -9.48
N LEU A 35 13.93 -15.29 -10.54
CA LEU A 35 12.95 -15.21 -11.63
C LEU A 35 11.60 -15.74 -11.15
N LYS A 36 10.58 -14.87 -11.18
CA LYS A 36 9.19 -15.23 -10.89
C LYS A 36 8.38 -15.26 -12.18
N ILE A 37 7.74 -16.39 -12.45
CA ILE A 37 6.77 -16.52 -13.53
C ILE A 37 5.46 -15.85 -13.11
N ASN A 38 5.10 -14.79 -13.83
CA ASN A 38 3.86 -14.06 -13.65
C ASN A 38 3.47 -13.37 -14.97
N ASN A 39 2.26 -12.81 -15.03
CA ASN A 39 1.74 -12.15 -16.23
C ASN A 39 2.66 -11.02 -16.72
N SER A 40 3.21 -10.21 -15.82
CA SER A 40 4.05 -9.07 -16.22
C SER A 40 5.43 -9.48 -16.72
N SER A 41 6.01 -10.55 -16.19
CA SER A 41 7.25 -11.17 -16.69
C SER A 41 7.03 -11.73 -18.09
N VAL A 42 5.92 -12.42 -18.33
CA VAL A 42 5.58 -12.99 -19.65
C VAL A 42 5.32 -11.89 -20.69
N GLU A 43 4.58 -10.83 -20.33
CA GLU A 43 4.36 -9.68 -21.23
C GLU A 43 5.67 -8.96 -21.58
N LYS A 44 6.55 -8.76 -20.59
CA LYS A 44 7.88 -8.16 -20.78
C LYS A 44 8.80 -9.01 -21.64
N GLU A 45 8.75 -10.32 -21.47
CA GLU A 45 9.54 -11.27 -22.26
C GLU A 45 9.01 -11.37 -23.70
N ALA A 46 7.70 -11.27 -23.90
CA ALA A 46 7.07 -11.22 -25.22
C ALA A 46 7.27 -9.88 -25.95
N GLY A 47 7.84 -8.87 -25.29
CA GLY A 47 7.98 -7.51 -25.83
C GLY A 47 6.64 -6.82 -26.07
N LEU A 48 5.61 -7.19 -25.30
CA LEU A 48 4.25 -6.65 -25.44
C LEU A 48 3.94 -5.62 -24.36
N SER A 49 2.98 -4.74 -24.63
CA SER A 49 2.49 -3.76 -23.67
C SER A 49 1.83 -4.43 -22.46
N VAL A 50 1.90 -3.76 -21.31
CA VAL A 50 1.22 -4.20 -20.09
C VAL A 50 -0.29 -4.33 -20.36
N GLY A 51 -0.84 -5.52 -20.17
CA GLY A 51 -2.26 -5.82 -20.45
C GLY A 51 -2.54 -6.54 -21.77
N ALA A 52 -1.52 -6.94 -22.53
CA ALA A 52 -1.67 -7.81 -23.69
C ALA A 52 -2.34 -9.17 -23.33
N LEU A 53 -2.14 -9.66 -22.10
CA LEU A 53 -2.78 -10.87 -21.60
C LEU A 53 -4.25 -10.71 -21.22
N ARG A 54 -4.81 -9.49 -21.14
CA ARG A 54 -6.20 -9.26 -20.71
C ARG A 54 -7.23 -9.98 -21.59
N ARG A 55 -6.90 -10.22 -22.86
CA ARG A 55 -7.80 -10.84 -23.84
C ARG A 55 -7.45 -12.30 -24.15
N HIS A 56 -6.46 -12.87 -23.47
CA HIS A 56 -5.98 -14.25 -23.63
C HIS A 56 -6.07 -14.98 -22.28
N GLU A 57 -7.30 -15.32 -21.87
CA GLU A 57 -7.55 -15.94 -20.57
C GLU A 57 -6.93 -17.34 -20.47
N ASP A 58 -6.92 -18.09 -21.57
CA ASP A 58 -6.24 -19.38 -21.71
C ASP A 58 -4.76 -19.30 -21.35
N VAL A 59 -4.05 -18.29 -21.86
CA VAL A 59 -2.64 -18.06 -21.52
C VAL A 59 -2.48 -17.66 -20.06
N ARG A 60 -3.39 -16.85 -19.51
CA ARG A 60 -3.36 -16.51 -18.07
C ARG A 60 -3.53 -17.73 -17.18
N VAL A 61 -4.40 -18.67 -17.56
CA VAL A 61 -4.57 -19.94 -16.84
C VAL A 61 -3.28 -20.75 -16.90
N MET A 62 -2.67 -20.89 -18.08
CA MET A 62 -1.38 -21.59 -18.23
C MET A 62 -0.26 -20.97 -17.39
N ILE A 63 -0.16 -19.64 -17.35
CA ILE A 63 0.83 -18.94 -16.52
C ILE A 63 0.60 -19.25 -15.04
N LYS A 64 -0.66 -19.24 -14.59
CA LYS A 64 -0.99 -19.55 -13.19
C LYS A 64 -0.62 -20.98 -12.83
N THR A 65 -1.02 -21.97 -13.64
CA THR A 65 -0.72 -23.38 -13.37
C THR A 65 0.79 -23.61 -13.35
N LYS A 66 1.51 -23.10 -14.35
CA LYS A 66 2.97 -23.22 -14.42
C LYS A 66 3.68 -22.51 -13.28
N SER A 67 3.22 -21.33 -12.88
CA SER A 67 3.80 -20.65 -11.70
C SER A 67 3.60 -21.41 -10.39
N LEU A 68 2.51 -22.17 -10.27
CA LEU A 68 2.25 -23.02 -9.11
C LEU A 68 3.13 -24.28 -9.15
N GLU A 69 3.28 -24.90 -10.32
CA GLU A 69 4.19 -26.02 -10.54
C GLU A 69 5.64 -25.63 -10.22
N ASP A 70 6.12 -24.48 -10.70
CA ASP A 70 7.47 -24.00 -10.39
C ASP A 70 7.68 -23.74 -8.89
N ARG A 71 6.66 -23.19 -8.21
CA ARG A 71 6.69 -22.99 -6.75
C ARG A 71 6.78 -24.31 -5.99
N VAL A 72 6.06 -25.33 -6.46
CA VAL A 72 6.10 -26.67 -5.88
C VAL A 72 7.46 -27.31 -6.13
N ALA A 73 8.01 -27.17 -7.33
CA ALA A 73 9.33 -27.69 -7.69
C ALA A 73 10.48 -27.00 -6.93
N GLN A 74 10.32 -25.72 -6.55
CA GLN A 74 11.25 -24.98 -5.69
C GLN A 74 11.05 -25.23 -4.19
N GLY A 75 9.89 -25.75 -3.78
CA GLY A 75 9.61 -26.15 -2.41
C GLY A 75 10.15 -27.54 -2.11
N ASP A 76 10.14 -27.94 -0.84
CA ASP A 76 10.50 -29.31 -0.44
C ASP A 76 9.65 -30.33 -1.23
N SER A 77 10.31 -31.40 -1.72
CA SER A 77 9.79 -32.35 -2.72
C SER A 77 8.53 -33.15 -2.32
N SER A 78 7.94 -32.83 -1.17
CA SER A 78 6.79 -33.52 -0.57
C SER A 78 5.51 -32.68 -0.58
N GLN A 79 5.56 -31.40 -0.96
CA GLN A 79 4.38 -30.53 -0.92
C GLN A 79 3.60 -30.60 -2.23
N THR A 80 2.29 -30.86 -2.15
CA THR A 80 1.42 -30.75 -3.32
C THR A 80 1.08 -29.28 -3.60
N PRO A 81 0.69 -28.90 -4.84
CA PRO A 81 0.20 -27.55 -5.12
C PRO A 81 -0.93 -27.10 -4.17
N ILE A 82 -1.74 -28.05 -3.69
CA ILE A 82 -2.84 -27.80 -2.76
C ILE A 82 -2.29 -27.42 -1.39
N ASP A 83 -1.25 -28.09 -0.89
CA ASP A 83 -0.65 -27.80 0.41
C ASP A 83 -0.02 -26.41 0.47
N VAL A 84 0.66 -26.01 -0.62
CA VAL A 84 1.23 -24.66 -0.75
C VAL A 84 0.13 -23.59 -0.75
N LEU A 85 -0.99 -23.84 -1.44
CA LEU A 85 -2.12 -22.91 -1.44
C LEU A 85 -2.81 -22.84 -0.07
N GLN A 86 -2.92 -23.98 0.63
CA GLN A 86 -3.53 -24.02 1.97
C GLN A 86 -2.68 -23.28 3.01
N SER A 87 -1.35 -23.43 2.97
CA SER A 87 -0.46 -22.69 3.87
C SER A 87 -0.50 -21.18 3.60
N GLU A 88 -0.53 -20.78 2.32
CA GLU A 88 -0.68 -19.39 1.90
C GLU A 88 -2.01 -18.79 2.37
N ILE A 89 -3.12 -19.53 2.25
CA ILE A 89 -4.43 -19.10 2.78
C ILE A 89 -4.40 -18.91 4.29
N LYS A 90 -3.74 -19.82 5.03
CA LYS A 90 -3.60 -19.70 6.49
C LYS A 90 -2.81 -18.45 6.85
N GLN A 91 -1.68 -18.21 6.18
CA GLN A 91 -0.86 -17.02 6.41
C GLN A 91 -1.63 -15.73 6.11
N LEU A 92 -2.31 -15.66 4.95
CA LEU A 92 -3.11 -14.50 4.57
C LEU A 92 -4.24 -14.19 5.57
N LYS A 93 -4.84 -15.22 6.18
CA LYS A 93 -5.84 -15.03 7.25
C LYS A 93 -5.21 -14.40 8.50
N LEU A 94 -4.02 -14.84 8.90
CA LEU A 94 -3.29 -14.28 10.04
C LEU A 94 -2.91 -12.82 9.78
N ASP A 95 -2.32 -12.53 8.63
CA ASP A 95 -1.89 -11.18 8.25
C ASP A 95 -3.09 -10.23 8.20
N LYS A 96 -4.23 -10.68 7.64
CA LYS A 96 -5.48 -9.92 7.62
C LYS A 96 -6.00 -9.64 9.03
N ALA A 97 -5.95 -10.62 9.92
CA ALA A 97 -6.37 -10.43 11.32
C ALA A 97 -5.49 -9.40 12.03
N GLN A 98 -4.16 -9.47 11.84
CA GLN A 98 -3.21 -8.52 12.41
C GLN A 98 -3.42 -7.10 11.86
N ALA A 99 -3.61 -6.96 10.55
CA ALA A 99 -3.89 -5.66 9.92
C ALA A 99 -5.19 -5.03 10.46
N ASN A 100 -6.24 -5.83 10.64
CA ASN A 100 -7.50 -5.37 11.20
C ASN A 100 -7.38 -4.94 12.66
N ARG A 101 -6.57 -5.65 13.47
CA ARG A 101 -6.28 -5.25 14.87
C ARG A 101 -5.61 -3.88 14.91
N LYS A 102 -4.51 -3.71 14.16
CA LYS A 102 -3.80 -2.42 14.08
C LYS A 102 -4.70 -1.29 13.57
N LYS A 103 -5.52 -1.54 12.56
CA LYS A 103 -6.49 -0.55 12.05
C LYS A 103 -7.44 -0.09 13.15
N LYS A 104 -7.94 -1.01 13.97
CA LYS A 104 -8.81 -0.68 15.10
C LYS A 104 -8.05 0.11 16.17
N GLU A 105 -6.85 -0.34 16.56
CA GLU A 105 -6.01 0.34 17.54
C GLU A 105 -5.72 1.80 17.15
N TYR A 106 -5.34 2.05 15.90
CA TYR A 106 -5.10 3.41 15.41
C TYR A 106 -6.37 4.26 15.35
N LEU A 107 -7.51 3.68 15.00
CA LEU A 107 -8.79 4.38 15.01
C LEU A 107 -9.18 4.78 16.44
N ASP A 108 -9.02 3.87 17.40
CA ASP A 108 -9.36 4.12 18.80
C ASP A 108 -8.41 5.16 19.42
N LEU A 109 -7.11 5.11 19.09
CA LEU A 109 -6.14 6.13 19.49
C LEU A 109 -6.47 7.50 18.90
N ALA A 110 -6.80 7.58 17.62
CA ALA A 110 -7.17 8.84 16.98
C ALA A 110 -8.39 9.49 17.65
N ARG A 111 -9.42 8.69 17.95
CA ARG A 111 -10.61 9.16 18.68
C ARG A 111 -10.29 9.64 20.10
N SER A 112 -9.43 8.91 20.81
CA SER A 112 -8.97 9.30 22.14
C SER A 112 -8.21 10.63 22.10
N HIS A 113 -7.30 10.80 21.14
CA HIS A 113 -6.56 12.06 20.95
C HIS A 113 -7.47 13.21 20.54
N GLU A 114 -8.46 12.98 19.68
CA GLU A 114 -9.47 13.98 19.31
C GLU A 114 -10.25 14.47 20.54
N GLN A 115 -10.72 13.55 21.38
CA GLN A 115 -11.41 13.88 22.63
C GLN A 115 -10.52 14.65 23.60
N ALA A 116 -9.28 14.19 23.81
CA ALA A 116 -8.32 14.85 24.69
C ALA A 116 -8.00 16.28 24.20
N LEU A 117 -7.83 16.46 22.89
CA LEU A 117 -7.58 17.77 22.28
C LEU A 117 -8.80 18.69 22.43
N ALA A 118 -10.01 18.17 22.25
CA ALA A 118 -11.24 18.94 22.45
C ALA A 118 -11.39 19.42 23.91
N ILE A 119 -11.11 18.55 24.89
CA ILE A 119 -11.12 18.90 26.31
C ILE A 119 -10.05 19.96 26.61
N GLN A 120 -8.84 19.79 26.09
CA GLN A 120 -7.76 20.75 26.27
C GLN A 120 -8.12 22.12 25.66
N ALA A 121 -8.66 22.12 24.44
CA ALA A 121 -9.10 23.34 23.78
C ALA A 121 -10.21 24.05 24.56
N ALA A 122 -11.20 23.31 25.07
CA ALA A 122 -12.26 23.86 25.90
C ALA A 122 -11.73 24.49 27.20
N ASN A 123 -10.79 23.81 27.87
CA ASN A 123 -10.12 24.35 29.07
C ASN A 123 -9.32 25.61 28.76
N HIS A 124 -8.59 25.63 27.64
CA HIS A 124 -7.84 26.80 27.20
C HIS A 124 -8.75 27.99 26.87
N ILE A 125 -9.86 27.74 26.17
CA ILE A 125 -10.87 28.77 25.87
C ILE A 125 -11.42 29.36 27.17
N LYS A 126 -11.77 28.50 28.14
CA LYS A 126 -12.29 28.94 29.44
C LYS A 126 -11.28 29.80 30.21
N MET A 127 -10.01 29.38 30.28
CA MET A 127 -8.96 30.18 30.92
C MET A 127 -8.79 31.56 30.25
N VAL A 128 -8.80 31.61 28.92
CA VAL A 128 -8.70 32.89 28.19
C VAL A 128 -9.92 33.77 28.45
N GLN A 129 -11.13 33.20 28.50
CA GLN A 129 -12.34 33.93 28.86
C GLN A 129 -12.23 34.54 30.27
N GLU A 130 -11.84 33.74 31.27
CA GLU A 130 -11.66 34.21 32.65
C GLU A 130 -10.61 35.33 32.74
N PHE A 131 -9.49 35.23 32.00
CA PHE A 131 -8.50 36.32 31.95
C PHE A 131 -9.02 37.58 31.27
N MET A 132 -9.84 37.45 30.22
CA MET A 132 -10.42 38.60 29.53
C MET A 132 -11.48 39.30 30.37
N GLU A 133 -12.24 38.58 31.18
CA GLU A 133 -13.23 39.16 32.10
C GLU A 133 -12.59 40.08 33.15
N ILE A 134 -11.36 39.78 33.59
CA ILE A 134 -10.59 40.63 34.52
C ILE A 134 -10.15 41.94 33.86
N LEU A 135 -9.93 41.95 32.54
CA LEU A 135 -9.53 43.14 31.80
C LEU A 135 -10.74 44.04 31.52
N HIS A 136 -10.52 45.35 31.61
CA HIS A 136 -11.50 46.35 31.17
C HIS A 136 -11.75 46.21 29.66
N GLU A 137 -13.00 46.40 29.21
CA GLU A 137 -13.43 46.10 27.83
C GLU A 137 -12.56 46.76 26.76
N SER A 138 -12.12 48.00 27.02
CA SER A 138 -11.24 48.78 26.12
C SER A 138 -9.85 48.18 25.92
N GLU A 139 -9.39 47.27 26.78
CA GLU A 139 -8.05 46.69 26.74
C GLU A 139 -8.01 45.25 26.22
N ARG A 140 -9.17 44.59 26.14
CA ARG A 140 -9.30 43.16 25.75
C ARG A 140 -8.78 42.87 24.36
N GLU A 141 -9.16 43.71 23.39
CA GLU A 141 -8.74 43.58 21.99
C GLU A 141 -7.22 43.68 21.84
N LYS A 142 -6.62 44.72 22.44
CA LYS A 142 -5.16 44.93 22.46
C LYS A 142 -4.40 43.80 23.14
N ALA A 143 -4.98 43.18 24.17
CA ALA A 143 -4.39 42.03 24.84
C ALA A 143 -4.41 40.76 23.96
N MET A 144 -5.53 40.47 23.29
CA MET A 144 -5.63 39.35 22.34
C MET A 144 -4.69 39.54 21.15
N ASP A 145 -4.55 40.76 20.66
CA ASP A 145 -3.68 41.07 19.53
C ASP A 145 -2.21 40.75 19.83
N LYS A 146 -1.76 40.99 21.06
CA LYS A 146 -0.42 40.58 21.52
C LYS A 146 -0.27 39.06 21.55
N VAL A 147 -1.29 38.32 22.02
CA VAL A 147 -1.25 36.86 22.09
C VAL A 147 -1.16 36.23 20.71
N VAL A 148 -1.91 36.76 19.73
CA VAL A 148 -1.90 36.27 18.34
C VAL A 148 -0.56 36.58 17.67
N ARG A 149 0.04 37.75 17.91
CA ARG A 149 1.33 38.16 17.32
C ARG A 149 2.56 37.53 18.00
N ALA A 150 2.43 37.04 19.24
CA ALA A 150 3.57 36.52 20.01
C ALA A 150 4.15 35.20 19.47
N ARG A 151 3.42 34.43 18.66
CA ARG A 151 3.93 33.22 18.02
C ARG A 151 3.80 33.28 16.50
N PRO A 152 4.90 33.07 15.75
CA PRO A 152 4.86 33.05 14.28
C PRO A 152 4.08 31.86 13.71
N ASP A 153 3.88 30.81 14.51
CA ASP A 153 3.27 29.54 14.10
C ASP A 153 1.76 29.46 14.43
N ASN A 154 1.11 30.59 14.74
CA ASN A 154 -0.32 30.61 15.00
C ASN A 154 -1.10 30.29 13.72
N LEU A 155 -1.90 29.22 13.76
CA LEU A 155 -2.76 28.77 12.66
C LEU A 155 -3.87 29.79 12.33
N ILE A 156 -4.27 30.59 13.32
CA ILE A 156 -5.25 31.68 13.16
C ILE A 156 -4.49 32.93 12.71
N LYS A 157 -4.55 33.25 11.42
CA LYS A 157 -4.12 34.55 10.90
C LYS A 157 -5.17 35.58 11.29
N GLY A 158 -4.96 36.25 12.42
CA GLY A 158 -5.83 37.32 12.89
C GLY A 158 -5.37 38.68 12.37
N ASP A 159 -6.23 39.39 11.66
CA ASP A 159 -6.13 40.83 11.44
C ASP A 159 -7.33 41.45 12.15
N PHE A 160 -7.20 41.65 13.46
CA PHE A 160 -8.23 42.22 14.32
C PHE A 160 -7.93 43.72 14.44
N ARG A 161 -8.67 44.52 13.66
CA ARG A 161 -8.53 45.97 13.52
C ARG A 161 -9.58 46.71 14.32
#